data_AF-A0A7W0UMY5-F1
#
_entry.id   AF-A0A7W0UMY5-F1
#
_cell.length_a   1.000
_cell.length_b   1.000
_cell.length_c   1.000
_cell.angle_alpha   90.00
_cell.angle_beta   90.00
_cell.angle_gamma   90.00
#
_symmetry.space_group_name_H-M   'P 1'
#
loop_
_entity.id
_entity.type
_entity.pdbx_description
1 polymer ?
#
loop_
_entity_poly.entity_id
_entity_poly.type
_entity_poly.pdbx_seq_one_letter_code
_entity_poly.pdbx_strand_id
1 'polypeptide(L)'
;LGPRPRRLRLTAWAAGAFFAADLLLWHHAIEAVGAGLATVMGNTQVVLVGLIAWALFRERPAPAALAAIPIAMLGIVLISGALEEGAYGENPPLGVVLGLLTGVAYSGFLLTLRHGAGDQRRVAGPLFDATLACTVVILPWGLASGDLDFTPGLESHLWLIALALSSQVLGWLLITVSLPRLPAVATSLILTLQPVATVVFAAILLGEDPSPLQLVGAAAILAGLIVASVGRSSRTPEVVPERA
;
A
#
# COMPACT_ATOMS: atom_id res chain seq x y z
N LEU A 1 -23.98 -7.93 -16.87
CA LEU A 1 -23.40 -7.70 -15.53
C LEU A 1 -24.48 -7.08 -14.62
N GLY A 2 -25.21 -7.89 -13.83
CA GLY A 2 -26.29 -7.37 -12.95
C GLY A 2 -25.79 -6.52 -11.76
N PRO A 3 -26.68 -5.81 -11.04
CA PRO A 3 -26.31 -4.90 -9.96
C PRO A 3 -25.57 -5.61 -8.81
N ARG A 4 -24.53 -4.97 -8.27
CA ARG A 4 -23.76 -5.48 -7.12
C ARG A 4 -24.57 -5.33 -5.82
N PRO A 5 -24.55 -6.33 -4.91
CA PRO A 5 -25.19 -6.25 -3.59
C PRO A 5 -24.81 -4.96 -2.84
N ARG A 6 -25.77 -4.35 -2.14
CA ARG A 6 -25.55 -3.10 -1.36
C ARG A 6 -24.38 -3.21 -0.38
N ARG A 7 -24.21 -4.37 0.27
CA ARG A 7 -23.09 -4.62 1.20
C ARG A 7 -21.73 -4.48 0.53
N LEU A 8 -21.55 -5.03 -0.67
CA LEU A 8 -20.30 -4.94 -1.43
C LEU A 8 -20.00 -3.52 -1.92
N ARG A 9 -21.04 -2.73 -2.18
CA ARG A 9 -20.89 -1.30 -2.48
C ARG A 9 -20.44 -0.54 -1.24
N LEU A 10 -21.08 -0.77 -0.09
CA LEU A 10 -20.69 -0.13 1.17
C LEU A 10 -19.24 -0.43 1.56
N THR A 11 -18.77 -1.67 1.38
CA THR A 11 -17.37 -2.02 1.64
C THR A 11 -16.41 -1.32 0.68
N ALA A 12 -16.79 -1.14 -0.59
CA ALA A 12 -15.97 -0.40 -1.55
C ALA A 12 -15.93 1.10 -1.23
N TRP A 13 -17.04 1.69 -0.76
CA TRP A 13 -17.06 3.08 -0.28
C TRP A 13 -16.21 3.27 0.97
N ALA A 14 -16.26 2.32 1.91
CA ALA A 14 -15.36 2.33 3.07
C ALA A 14 -13.89 2.22 2.66
N ALA A 15 -13.57 1.35 1.68
CA ALA A 15 -12.22 1.23 1.12
C ALA A 15 -11.76 2.57 0.53
N GLY A 16 -12.61 3.25 -0.25
CA GLY A 16 -12.32 4.57 -0.79
C GLY A 16 -12.10 5.65 0.26
N ALA A 17 -12.86 5.63 1.36
CA ALA A 17 -12.66 6.56 2.48
C ALA A 17 -11.32 6.33 3.20
N PHE A 18 -10.94 5.06 3.42
CA PHE A 18 -9.61 4.72 3.94
C PHE A 18 -8.50 5.15 2.99
N PHE A 19 -8.68 4.96 1.68
CA PHE A 19 -7.71 5.37 0.68
C PHE A 19 -7.57 6.90 0.60
N ALA A 20 -8.67 7.65 0.75
CA ALA A 20 -8.61 9.10 0.86
C ALA A 20 -7.84 9.56 2.09
N ALA A 21 -8.11 8.96 3.25
CA ALA A 21 -7.38 9.26 4.48
C ALA A 21 -5.88 8.94 4.32
N ASP A 22 -5.55 7.77 3.75
CA ASP A 22 -4.18 7.36 3.44
C ASP A 22 -3.46 8.42 2.60
N LEU A 23 -4.03 8.82 1.46
CA LEU A 23 -3.43 9.83 0.58
C LEU A 23 -3.26 11.18 1.27
N LEU A 24 -4.28 11.69 1.96
CA LEU A 24 -4.20 12.99 2.64
C LEU A 24 -3.15 12.98 3.75
N LEU A 25 -3.17 11.97 4.62
CA LEU A 25 -2.23 11.84 5.74
C LEU A 25 -0.80 11.65 5.24
N TRP A 26 -0.61 10.87 4.17
CA TRP A 26 0.71 10.62 3.61
C TRP A 26 1.33 11.89 3.04
N HIS A 27 0.61 12.67 2.24
CA HIS A 27 1.15 13.92 1.67
C HIS A 27 1.52 14.92 2.78
N HIS A 28 0.67 15.09 3.80
CA HIS A 28 1.01 15.97 4.93
C HIS A 28 2.16 15.41 5.78
N ALA A 29 2.30 14.09 5.88
CA ALA A 29 3.47 13.49 6.55
C ALA A 29 4.76 13.78 5.77
N ILE A 30 4.73 13.73 4.44
CA ILE A 30 5.88 14.09 3.60
C ILE A 30 6.33 15.52 3.88
N GLU A 31 5.40 16.48 3.95
CA GLU A 31 5.71 17.88 4.28
C GLU A 31 6.28 18.02 5.70
N ALA A 32 5.71 17.29 6.66
CA ALA A 32 6.07 17.43 8.07
C ALA A 32 7.38 16.73 8.48
N VAL A 33 7.77 15.62 7.81
CA VAL A 33 8.95 14.82 8.20
C VAL A 33 9.83 14.34 7.03
N GLY A 34 9.45 14.64 5.79
CA GLY A 34 10.16 14.21 4.58
C GLY A 34 9.62 12.90 3.99
N ALA A 35 9.85 12.71 2.69
CA ALA A 35 9.31 11.59 1.92
C ALA A 35 9.81 10.23 2.41
N GLY A 36 11.07 10.18 2.85
CA GLY A 36 11.70 9.00 3.41
C GLY A 36 10.96 8.47 4.63
N LEU A 37 10.96 9.27 5.70
CA LEU A 37 10.34 8.90 6.97
C LEU A 37 8.83 8.65 6.83
N ALA A 38 8.12 9.46 6.03
CA ALA A 38 6.71 9.23 5.72
C ALA A 38 6.47 7.85 5.08
N THR A 39 7.36 7.42 4.17
CA THR A 39 7.28 6.10 3.53
C THR A 39 7.55 4.96 4.52
N VAL A 40 8.50 5.12 5.44
CA VAL A 40 8.74 4.12 6.51
C VAL A 40 7.50 3.94 7.37
N MET A 41 6.91 5.05 7.80
CA MET A 41 5.73 5.04 8.66
C MET A 41 4.50 4.49 7.94
N GLY A 42 4.28 4.85 6.68
CA GLY A 42 3.21 4.26 5.86
C GLY A 42 3.37 2.74 5.69
N ASN A 43 4.60 2.25 5.55
CA ASN A 43 4.88 0.81 5.46
C ASN A 43 4.73 0.05 6.78
N THR A 44 4.48 0.72 7.91
CA THR A 44 4.04 0.04 9.14
C THR A 44 2.75 -0.76 8.94
N GLN A 45 2.02 -0.46 7.85
CA GLN A 45 0.92 -1.27 7.33
C GLN A 45 1.23 -2.78 7.32
N VAL A 46 2.48 -3.18 7.04
CA VAL A 46 2.83 -4.60 6.92
C VAL A 46 2.59 -5.34 8.23
N VAL A 47 2.90 -4.68 9.35
CA VAL A 47 2.66 -5.17 10.70
C VAL A 47 1.16 -5.13 11.01
N LEU A 48 0.53 -3.98 10.75
CA LEU A 48 -0.86 -3.71 11.08
C LEU A 48 -1.82 -4.64 10.34
N VAL A 49 -1.63 -4.85 9.04
CA VAL A 49 -2.39 -5.81 8.22
C VAL A 49 -2.34 -7.20 8.84
N GLY A 50 -1.18 -7.64 9.34
CA GLY A 50 -1.08 -8.95 9.99
C GLY A 50 -1.80 -9.04 11.32
N LEU A 51 -1.67 -8.03 12.17
CA LEU A 51 -2.38 -7.98 13.45
C LEU A 51 -3.90 -7.92 13.25
N ILE A 52 -4.37 -7.05 12.36
CA ILE A 52 -5.80 -6.87 12.07
C ILE A 52 -6.36 -8.13 11.39
N ALA A 53 -5.62 -8.73 10.44
CA ALA A 53 -6.09 -9.94 9.78
C ALA A 53 -6.20 -11.13 10.73
N TRP A 54 -5.25 -11.24 11.68
CA TRP A 54 -5.32 -12.25 12.73
C TRP A 54 -6.50 -12.00 13.67
N ALA A 55 -6.72 -10.75 14.11
CA ALA A 55 -7.79 -10.41 15.04
C ALA A 55 -9.20 -10.54 14.43
N LEU A 56 -9.41 -10.02 13.21
CA LEU A 56 -10.74 -9.95 12.57
C LEU A 56 -11.07 -11.18 11.73
N PHE A 57 -10.11 -11.68 10.94
CA PHE A 57 -10.34 -12.78 10.00
C PHE A 57 -9.81 -14.12 10.52
N ARG A 58 -9.19 -14.14 11.70
CA ARG A 58 -8.52 -15.33 12.28
C ARG A 58 -7.47 -15.94 11.36
N GLU A 59 -6.91 -15.14 10.44
CA GLU A 59 -5.80 -15.53 9.58
C GLU A 59 -4.52 -15.56 10.39
N ARG A 60 -4.08 -16.74 10.82
CA ARG A 60 -2.83 -16.88 11.58
C ARG A 60 -1.63 -16.65 10.64
N PRO A 61 -0.79 -15.64 10.88
CA PRO A 61 0.40 -15.43 10.06
C PRO A 61 1.30 -16.66 10.12
N ALA A 62 1.90 -17.04 9.00
CA ALA A 62 2.93 -18.07 9.01
C ALA A 62 4.14 -17.58 9.82
N PRO A 63 4.83 -18.45 10.58
CA PRO A 63 6.04 -18.06 11.31
C PRO A 63 7.10 -17.41 10.41
N ALA A 64 7.25 -17.91 9.17
CA ALA A 64 8.13 -17.31 8.18
C ALA A 64 7.71 -15.89 7.77
N ALA A 65 6.40 -15.61 7.69
CA ALA A 65 5.92 -14.26 7.43
C ALA A 65 6.21 -13.33 8.61
N LEU A 66 6.07 -13.81 9.86
CA LEU A 66 6.44 -13.04 11.05
C LEU A 66 7.94 -12.73 11.10
N ALA A 67 8.79 -13.68 10.71
CA ALA A 67 10.23 -13.46 10.61
C ALA A 67 10.61 -12.51 9.47
N ALA A 68 9.84 -12.48 8.38
CA ALA A 68 10.06 -11.59 7.25
C ALA A 68 9.74 -10.12 7.56
N ILE A 69 8.75 -9.85 8.42
CA ILE A 69 8.34 -8.49 8.80
C ILE A 69 9.51 -7.62 9.30
N PRO A 70 10.30 -8.01 10.32
CA PRO A 70 11.40 -7.17 10.79
C PRO A 70 12.49 -6.97 9.74
N ILE A 71 12.74 -7.97 8.89
CA ILE A 71 13.71 -7.88 7.78
C ILE A 71 13.23 -6.85 6.74
N ALA A 72 11.97 -6.92 6.34
CA ALA A 72 11.37 -5.97 5.40
C ALA A 72 11.34 -4.55 5.98
N MET A 73 10.95 -4.40 7.25
CA MET A 73 10.94 -3.10 7.94
C MET A 73 12.34 -2.48 8.02
N LEU A 74 13.36 -3.28 8.33
CA LEU A 74 14.74 -2.82 8.29
C LEU A 74 15.12 -2.35 6.88
N GLY A 75 14.79 -3.12 5.85
CA GLY A 75 15.05 -2.74 4.47
C GLY A 75 14.36 -1.44 4.05
N ILE A 76 13.12 -1.22 4.49
CA ILE A 76 12.38 0.03 4.26
C ILE A 76 13.06 1.22 4.93
N VAL A 77 13.52 1.08 6.18
CA VAL A 77 14.28 2.14 6.88
C VAL A 77 15.55 2.48 6.09
N LEU A 78 16.27 1.47 5.60
CA LEU A 78 17.50 1.67 4.83
C LEU A 78 17.25 2.35 3.48
N ILE A 79 16.18 1.99 2.75
CA ILE A 79 15.81 2.62 1.47
C ILE A 79 15.32 4.06 1.66
N SER A 80 14.68 4.34 2.79
CA SER A 80 13.99 5.62 2.98
C SER A 80 14.90 6.86 2.94
N GLY A 81 16.23 6.71 3.01
CA GLY A 81 17.15 7.83 3.15
C GLY A 81 17.10 8.52 4.52
N ALA A 82 16.24 8.04 5.44
CA ALA A 82 16.08 8.62 6.79
C ALA A 82 17.37 8.59 7.63
N LEU A 83 18.29 7.66 7.33
CA LEU A 83 19.58 7.55 8.01
C LEU A 83 20.67 8.43 7.40
N GLU A 84 20.46 8.96 6.20
CA GLU A 84 21.44 9.76 5.46
C GLU A 84 21.23 11.26 5.72
N GLU A 85 19.97 11.72 5.65
CA GLU A 85 19.65 13.16 5.80
C GLU A 85 18.82 13.49 7.06
N GLY A 86 18.44 12.49 7.86
CA GLY A 86 17.63 12.69 9.07
C GLY A 86 16.20 13.19 8.77
N ALA A 87 15.47 13.59 9.83
CA ALA A 87 14.17 14.25 9.66
C ALA A 87 14.39 15.73 9.30
N TYR A 88 13.97 16.13 8.10
CA TYR A 88 14.16 17.50 7.59
C TYR A 88 12.85 18.28 7.36
N GLY A 89 11.70 17.70 7.73
CA GLY A 89 10.41 18.37 7.61
C GLY A 89 10.15 19.40 8.72
N GLU A 90 9.15 20.25 8.50
CA GLU A 90 8.87 21.43 9.35
C GLU A 90 8.41 21.06 10.77
N ASN A 91 7.76 19.91 10.95
CA ASN A 91 7.20 19.48 12.24
C ASN A 91 7.29 17.95 12.42
N PRO A 92 8.45 17.43 12.85
CA PRO A 92 8.69 15.99 12.94
C PRO A 92 7.70 15.22 13.83
N PRO A 93 7.29 15.71 15.03
CA PRO A 93 6.29 15.01 15.85
C PRO A 93 4.94 14.84 15.16
N LEU A 94 4.47 15.86 14.45
CA LEU A 94 3.24 15.79 13.67
C LEU A 94 3.38 14.77 12.53
N GLY A 95 4.50 14.81 11.80
CA GLY A 95 4.77 13.86 10.71
C GLY A 95 4.80 12.41 11.19
N VAL A 96 5.32 12.13 12.40
CA VAL A 96 5.27 10.81 13.03
C VAL A 96 3.82 10.34 13.21
N VAL A 97 2.97 11.18 13.77
CA VAL A 97 1.55 10.84 14.00
C VAL A 97 0.84 10.62 12.67
N LEU A 98 1.02 11.54 11.71
CA LEU A 98 0.40 11.44 10.39
C LEU A 98 0.85 10.19 9.64
N GLY A 99 2.15 9.90 9.61
CA GLY A 99 2.68 8.72 8.94
C GLY A 99 2.22 7.40 9.56
N LEU A 100 2.09 7.33 10.90
CA LEU A 100 1.51 6.15 11.55
C LEU A 100 0.02 5.99 11.21
N LEU A 101 -0.73 7.09 11.16
CA LEU A 101 -2.13 7.08 10.75
C LEU A 101 -2.27 6.69 9.28
N THR A 102 -1.34 7.06 8.40
CA THR A 102 -1.24 6.57 7.02
C THR A 102 -1.17 5.04 7.00
N GLY A 103 -0.27 4.43 7.80
CA GLY A 103 -0.17 2.97 7.89
C GLY A 103 -1.47 2.29 8.33
N VAL A 104 -2.21 2.91 9.26
CA VAL A 104 -3.53 2.44 9.71
C VAL A 104 -4.56 2.56 8.59
N ALA A 105 -4.64 3.71 7.92
CA ALA A 105 -5.57 3.97 6.83
C ALA A 105 -5.31 3.01 5.65
N TYR A 106 -4.06 2.85 5.25
CA TYR A 106 -3.68 1.92 4.19
C TYR A 106 -4.00 0.46 4.54
N SER A 107 -3.79 0.04 5.79
CA SER A 107 -4.19 -1.29 6.26
C SER A 107 -5.71 -1.49 6.16
N GLY A 108 -6.48 -0.49 6.57
CA GLY A 108 -7.94 -0.48 6.44
C GLY A 108 -8.38 -0.59 4.98
N PHE A 109 -7.76 0.18 4.10
CA PHE A 109 -8.01 0.14 2.66
C PHE A 109 -7.70 -1.24 2.07
N LEU A 110 -6.50 -1.79 2.30
CA LEU A 110 -6.12 -3.09 1.77
C LEU A 110 -7.06 -4.21 2.23
N LEU A 111 -7.42 -4.24 3.50
CA LEU A 111 -8.29 -5.29 4.05
C LEU A 111 -9.74 -5.17 3.57
N THR A 112 -10.27 -3.95 3.50
CA THR A 112 -11.63 -3.70 2.99
C THR A 112 -11.74 -3.96 1.49
N LEU A 113 -10.72 -3.55 0.72
CA LEU A 113 -10.62 -3.83 -0.71
C LEU A 113 -10.51 -5.34 -0.96
N ARG A 114 -9.67 -6.05 -0.19
CA ARG A 114 -9.54 -7.51 -0.25
C ARG A 114 -10.88 -8.21 -0.03
N HIS A 115 -11.63 -7.78 0.97
CA HIS A 115 -12.95 -8.34 1.28
C HIS A 115 -13.96 -8.08 0.16
N GLY A 116 -13.94 -6.87 -0.44
CA GLY A 116 -14.77 -6.52 -1.59
C GLY A 116 -14.40 -7.22 -2.89
N ALA A 117 -13.14 -7.66 -3.04
CA ALA A 117 -12.60 -8.33 -4.22
C ALA A 117 -12.91 -9.84 -4.30
N GLY A 118 -13.66 -10.40 -3.34
CA GLY A 118 -13.98 -11.83 -3.28
C GLY A 118 -14.69 -12.38 -4.53
N ASP A 119 -15.48 -11.56 -5.23
CA ASP A 119 -16.04 -11.92 -6.55
C ASP A 119 -15.06 -11.54 -7.67
N GLN A 120 -14.17 -12.48 -8.00
CA GLN A 120 -13.15 -12.36 -9.04
C GLN A 120 -13.72 -12.13 -10.45
N ARG A 121 -15.03 -12.32 -10.67
CA ARG A 121 -15.66 -12.03 -11.97
C ARG A 121 -15.91 -10.53 -12.18
N ARG A 122 -15.74 -9.70 -11.14
CA ARG A 122 -16.15 -8.28 -11.14
C ARG A 122 -15.12 -7.35 -10.47
N VAL A 123 -13.84 -7.55 -10.72
CA VAL A 123 -12.74 -6.81 -10.05
C VAL A 123 -12.80 -5.29 -10.29
N ALA A 124 -13.13 -4.85 -11.50
CA ALA A 124 -13.17 -3.42 -11.85
C ALA A 124 -14.27 -2.64 -11.10
N GLY A 125 -15.35 -3.31 -10.71
CA GLY A 125 -16.49 -2.65 -10.07
C GLY A 125 -16.16 -2.07 -8.68
N PRO A 126 -15.67 -2.89 -7.73
CA PRO A 126 -15.27 -2.42 -6.41
C PRO A 126 -14.17 -1.37 -6.46
N LEU A 127 -13.20 -1.51 -7.36
CA LEU A 127 -12.15 -0.52 -7.54
C LEU A 127 -12.69 0.83 -8.04
N PHE A 128 -13.63 0.82 -8.99
CA PHE A 128 -14.32 2.04 -9.43
C PHE A 128 -15.06 2.71 -8.28
N ASP A 129 -15.86 1.96 -7.50
CA ASP A 129 -16.61 2.52 -6.37
C ASP A 129 -15.66 3.09 -5.30
N ALA A 130 -14.54 2.42 -5.03
CA ALA A 130 -13.53 2.88 -4.07
C ALA A 130 -12.82 4.14 -4.57
N THR A 131 -12.46 4.20 -5.85
CA THR A 131 -11.82 5.39 -6.45
C THR A 131 -12.79 6.57 -6.44
N LEU A 132 -14.05 6.35 -6.81
CA LEU A 132 -15.09 7.38 -6.77
C LEU A 132 -15.32 7.90 -5.34
N ALA A 133 -15.43 6.99 -4.37
CA ALA A 133 -15.57 7.37 -2.96
C ALA A 133 -14.35 8.17 -2.46
N CYS A 134 -13.15 7.76 -2.85
CA CYS A 134 -11.92 8.50 -2.55
C CYS A 134 -11.97 9.92 -3.13
N THR A 135 -12.34 10.09 -4.40
CA THR A 135 -12.52 11.41 -5.03
C THR A 135 -13.55 12.27 -4.30
N VAL A 136 -14.70 11.70 -3.91
CA VAL A 136 -15.75 12.42 -3.17
C VAL A 136 -15.28 12.89 -1.79
N VAL A 137 -14.36 12.16 -1.15
CA VAL A 137 -13.81 12.55 0.16
C VAL A 137 -12.70 13.60 0.02
N ILE A 138 -11.81 13.46 -0.98
CA ILE A 138 -10.69 14.40 -1.18
C ILE A 138 -11.15 15.73 -1.78
N LEU A 139 -12.14 15.73 -2.69
CA LEU A 139 -12.54 16.93 -3.43
C LEU A 139 -12.98 18.09 -2.52
N PRO A 140 -13.85 17.90 -1.50
CA PRO A 140 -14.20 18.96 -0.57
C PRO A 140 -13.00 19.47 0.24
N TRP A 141 -12.06 18.58 0.59
CA TRP A 141 -10.84 18.95 1.30
C TRP A 141 -9.98 19.89 0.46
N GLY A 142 -9.66 19.51 -0.79
CA GLY A 142 -8.85 20.34 -1.68
C GLY A 142 -9.53 21.68 -2.02
N LEU A 143 -10.87 21.72 -2.06
CA LEU A 143 -11.62 22.95 -2.29
C LEU A 143 -11.55 23.87 -1.07
N ALA A 144 -11.56 23.30 0.14
CA ALA A 144 -11.50 24.04 1.39
C ALA A 144 -10.08 24.53 1.73
N SER A 145 -9.05 23.75 1.38
CA SER A 145 -7.65 24.14 1.60
C SER A 145 -7.16 25.15 0.57
N GLY A 146 -7.77 25.20 -0.61
CA GLY A 146 -7.37 26.09 -1.70
C GLY A 146 -6.25 25.54 -2.57
N ASP A 147 -5.86 24.28 -2.36
CA ASP A 147 -4.75 23.63 -3.09
C ASP A 147 -5.17 23.08 -4.46
N LEU A 148 -6.47 23.08 -4.76
CA LEU A 148 -7.00 22.58 -6.04
C LEU A 148 -6.82 23.61 -7.17
N ASP A 149 -5.83 23.37 -8.01
CA ASP A 149 -5.72 24.04 -9.32
C ASP A 149 -6.53 23.27 -10.38
N PHE A 150 -7.55 23.90 -10.94
CA PHE A 150 -8.39 23.36 -12.01
C PHE A 150 -7.87 23.69 -13.42
N THR A 151 -6.80 24.48 -13.51
CA THR A 151 -6.23 24.95 -14.77
C THR A 151 -4.75 24.58 -14.95
N PRO A 152 -4.31 23.35 -14.63
CA PRO A 152 -2.93 22.99 -14.88
C PRO A 152 -2.64 22.98 -16.39
N GLY A 153 -1.38 23.22 -16.77
CA GLY A 153 -0.97 23.18 -18.17
C GLY A 153 -1.27 21.84 -18.85
N LEU A 154 -1.28 21.82 -20.19
CA LEU A 154 -1.55 20.60 -20.95
C LEU A 154 -0.57 19.47 -20.60
N GLU A 155 0.71 19.80 -20.39
CA GLU A 155 1.74 18.85 -20.00
C GLU A 155 1.44 18.21 -18.64
N SER A 156 1.10 19.01 -17.63
CA SER A 156 0.70 18.52 -16.31
C SER A 156 -0.54 17.61 -16.39
N HIS A 157 -1.53 17.97 -17.22
CA HIS A 157 -2.68 17.10 -17.47
C HIS A 157 -2.27 15.74 -18.06
N LEU A 158 -1.33 15.71 -19.01
CA LEU A 158 -0.84 14.45 -19.59
C LEU A 158 -0.17 13.58 -18.53
N TRP A 159 0.62 14.16 -17.63
CA TRP A 159 1.22 13.43 -16.52
C TRP A 159 0.19 12.92 -15.50
N LEU A 160 -0.84 13.72 -15.18
CA LEU A 160 -1.94 13.29 -14.31
C LEU A 160 -2.74 12.13 -14.94
N ILE A 161 -3.00 12.19 -16.24
CA ILE A 161 -3.65 11.10 -16.98
C ILE A 161 -2.75 9.85 -16.99
N ALA A 162 -1.45 10.00 -17.21
CA ALA A 162 -0.51 8.90 -17.17
C ALA A 162 -0.50 8.23 -15.78
N LEU A 163 -0.47 9.01 -14.70
CA LEU A 163 -0.54 8.52 -13.31
C LEU A 163 -1.87 7.79 -13.04
N ALA A 164 -2.99 8.35 -13.50
CA ALA A 164 -4.31 7.77 -13.33
C ALA A 164 -4.45 6.42 -14.06
N LEU A 165 -3.98 6.33 -15.31
CA LEU A 165 -4.10 5.09 -16.08
C LEU A 165 -3.10 4.02 -15.63
N SER A 166 -1.88 4.42 -15.23
CA SER A 166 -0.82 3.48 -14.81
C SER A 166 -0.99 3.04 -13.35
N SER A 167 -0.71 3.90 -12.38
CA SER A 167 -0.73 3.55 -10.96
C SER A 167 -2.15 3.28 -10.48
N GLN A 168 -3.08 4.21 -10.78
CA GLN A 168 -4.43 4.12 -10.21
C GLN A 168 -5.28 3.01 -10.86
N VAL A 169 -5.29 2.89 -12.19
CA VAL A 169 -6.12 1.88 -12.87
C VAL A 169 -5.36 0.56 -13.00
N LEU A 170 -4.25 0.52 -13.73
CA LEU A 170 -3.54 -0.73 -14.00
C LEU A 170 -2.96 -1.34 -12.72
N GLY A 171 -2.25 -0.54 -11.90
CA GLY A 171 -1.64 -0.98 -10.65
C GLY A 171 -2.66 -1.59 -9.69
N TRP A 172 -3.73 -0.86 -9.38
CA TRP A 172 -4.77 -1.38 -8.48
C TRP A 172 -5.57 -2.53 -9.06
N LEU A 173 -5.80 -2.61 -10.38
CA LEU A 173 -6.43 -3.79 -10.97
C LEU A 173 -5.59 -5.04 -10.76
N LEU A 174 -4.27 -4.97 -11.00
CA LEU A 174 -3.35 -6.08 -10.77
C LEU A 174 -3.32 -6.50 -9.29
N ILE A 175 -3.29 -5.54 -8.37
CA ILE A 175 -3.33 -5.78 -6.92
C ILE A 175 -4.67 -6.42 -6.53
N THR A 176 -5.80 -5.90 -7.02
CA THR A 176 -7.15 -6.39 -6.69
C THR A 176 -7.43 -7.79 -7.24
N VAL A 177 -6.88 -8.14 -8.41
CA VAL A 177 -6.91 -9.52 -8.93
C VAL A 177 -6.12 -10.48 -8.02
N SER A 178 -5.02 -10.00 -7.43
CA SER A 178 -4.11 -10.84 -6.64
C SER A 178 -4.52 -10.98 -5.17
N LEU A 179 -5.15 -9.95 -4.59
CA LEU A 179 -5.53 -9.83 -3.18
C LEU A 179 -6.27 -11.06 -2.60
N PRO A 180 -7.28 -11.65 -3.28
CA PRO A 180 -8.01 -12.82 -2.74
C PRO A 180 -7.24 -14.14 -2.86
N ARG A 181 -6.16 -14.18 -3.65
CA ARG A 181 -5.36 -15.40 -3.89
C ARG A 181 -4.23 -15.55 -2.87
N LEU A 182 -4.02 -14.54 -2.03
CA LEU A 182 -2.90 -14.44 -1.10
C LEU A 182 -3.42 -14.16 0.32
N PRO A 183 -2.75 -14.70 1.36
CA PRO A 183 -2.96 -14.26 2.74
C PRO A 183 -2.72 -12.75 2.89
N ALA A 184 -3.41 -12.10 3.82
CA ALA A 184 -3.28 -10.65 4.01
C ALA A 184 -1.82 -10.20 4.22
N VAL A 185 -1.10 -10.89 5.11
CA VAL A 185 0.31 -10.60 5.45
C VAL A 185 1.26 -10.81 4.27
N ALA A 186 1.00 -11.82 3.44
CA ALA A 186 1.84 -12.05 2.26
C ALA A 186 1.62 -10.92 1.23
N THR A 187 0.38 -10.45 1.10
CA THR A 187 0.06 -9.34 0.19
C THR A 187 0.72 -8.05 0.66
N SER A 188 0.64 -7.72 1.95
CA SER A 188 1.31 -6.53 2.49
C SER A 188 2.82 -6.58 2.32
N LEU A 189 3.46 -7.74 2.52
CA LEU A 189 4.89 -7.94 2.27
C LEU A 189 5.26 -7.83 0.78
N ILE A 190 4.41 -8.28 -0.14
CA ILE A 190 4.68 -8.09 -1.58
C ILE A 190 4.61 -6.60 -1.95
N LEU A 191 3.72 -5.83 -1.31
CA LEU A 191 3.58 -4.40 -1.57
C LEU A 191 4.79 -3.58 -1.09
N THR A 192 5.64 -4.10 -0.18
CA THR A 192 6.91 -3.43 0.16
C THR A 192 7.95 -3.49 -0.96
N LEU A 193 7.68 -4.23 -2.04
CA LEU A 193 8.49 -4.17 -3.26
C LEU A 193 8.38 -2.80 -3.94
N GLN A 194 7.36 -2.00 -3.63
CA GLN A 194 7.19 -0.65 -4.17
C GLN A 194 8.44 0.23 -3.93
N PRO A 195 8.95 0.41 -2.68
CA PRO A 195 10.21 1.10 -2.43
C PRO A 195 11.40 0.59 -3.27
N VAL A 196 11.52 -0.72 -3.47
CA VAL A 196 12.59 -1.31 -4.29
C VAL A 196 12.43 -0.89 -5.74
N ALA A 197 11.21 -0.97 -6.28
CA ALA A 197 10.90 -0.55 -7.63
C ALA A 197 11.15 0.96 -7.81
N THR A 198 10.83 1.78 -6.81
CA THR A 198 11.11 3.22 -6.83
C THR A 198 12.60 3.50 -6.98
N VAL A 199 13.47 2.86 -6.19
CA VAL A 199 14.93 3.05 -6.31
C VAL A 199 15.43 2.61 -7.68
N VAL A 200 14.95 1.47 -8.19
CA VAL A 200 15.33 0.96 -9.52
C VAL A 200 14.89 1.92 -10.63
N PHE A 201 13.66 2.43 -10.56
CA PHE A 201 13.15 3.37 -11.55
C PHE A 201 13.81 4.75 -11.45
N ALA A 202 14.14 5.23 -10.26
CA ALA A 202 14.91 6.46 -10.09
C ALA A 202 16.29 6.34 -10.77
N ALA A 203 16.98 5.22 -10.57
CA ALA A 203 18.27 4.99 -11.23
C ALA A 203 18.18 4.91 -12.76
N ILE A 204 17.15 4.24 -13.29
CA ILE A 204 17.01 4.03 -14.75
C ILE A 204 16.45 5.27 -15.46
N LEU A 205 15.41 5.90 -14.90
CA LEU A 205 14.64 6.95 -15.56
C LEU A 205 15.18 8.35 -15.25
N LEU A 206 15.67 8.57 -14.03
CA LEU A 206 16.17 9.87 -13.56
C LEU A 206 17.69 9.96 -13.56
N GLY A 207 18.39 8.82 -13.71
CA GLY A 207 19.85 8.76 -13.67
C GLY A 207 20.42 9.03 -12.27
N GLU A 208 19.63 8.78 -11.22
CA GLU A 208 20.09 8.90 -9.83
C GLU A 208 20.97 7.72 -9.43
N ASP A 209 22.09 7.99 -8.76
CA ASP A 209 22.94 6.93 -8.24
C ASP A 209 22.40 6.44 -6.88
N PRO A 210 21.91 5.19 -6.78
CA PRO A 210 21.35 4.70 -5.52
C PRO A 210 22.44 4.55 -4.46
N SER A 211 22.13 5.02 -3.25
CA SER A 211 23.10 4.96 -2.15
C SER A 211 23.39 3.51 -1.74
N PRO A 212 24.58 3.22 -1.16
CA PRO A 212 24.87 1.89 -0.63
C PRO A 212 23.83 1.41 0.38
N LEU A 213 23.27 2.33 1.18
CA LEU A 213 22.20 2.01 2.13
C LEU A 213 20.90 1.63 1.42
N GLN A 214 20.52 2.34 0.36
CA GLN A 214 19.36 1.98 -0.47
C GLN A 214 19.52 0.60 -1.12
N LEU A 215 20.72 0.26 -1.60
CA LEU A 215 21.00 -1.06 -2.19
C LEU A 215 20.90 -2.19 -1.15
N VAL A 216 21.48 -1.98 0.04
CA VAL A 216 21.36 -2.96 1.15
C VAL A 216 19.91 -3.08 1.60
N GLY A 217 19.18 -1.97 1.66
CA GLY A 217 17.76 -1.95 1.99
C GLY A 217 16.91 -2.71 0.97
N ALA A 218 17.18 -2.54 -0.33
CA ALA A 218 16.55 -3.29 -1.40
C ALA A 218 16.81 -4.79 -1.27
N ALA A 219 18.07 -5.18 -1.02
CA ALA A 219 18.43 -6.57 -0.77
C ALA A 219 17.71 -7.14 0.46
N ALA A 220 17.58 -6.37 1.54
CA ALA A 220 16.87 -6.77 2.76
C ALA A 220 15.37 -6.99 2.50
N ILE A 221 14.70 -6.08 1.78
CA ILE A 221 13.28 -6.26 1.41
C ILE A 221 13.09 -7.54 0.58
N LEU A 222 13.95 -7.76 -0.43
CA LEU A 222 13.90 -8.96 -1.26
C LEU A 222 14.15 -10.23 -0.43
N ALA A 223 15.11 -10.21 0.48
CA ALA A 223 15.38 -11.33 1.38
C ALA A 223 14.17 -11.64 2.29
N GLY A 224 13.54 -10.60 2.87
CA GLY A 224 12.32 -10.76 3.65
C GLY A 224 11.19 -11.38 2.82
N LEU A 225 11.01 -10.94 1.58
CA LEU A 225 10.02 -11.49 0.67
C LEU A 225 10.30 -12.95 0.32
N ILE A 226 11.56 -13.32 0.08
CA ILE A 226 11.99 -14.70 -0.15
C ILE A 226 11.66 -15.56 1.07
N VAL A 227 12.02 -15.13 2.29
CA VAL A 227 11.71 -15.84 3.53
C VAL A 227 10.19 -16.08 3.67
N ALA A 228 9.38 -15.05 3.41
CA ALA A 228 7.92 -15.15 3.48
C ALA A 228 7.35 -16.13 2.42
N SER A 229 7.95 -16.17 1.23
CA SER A 229 7.52 -17.04 0.12
C SER A 229 7.89 -18.50 0.34
N VAL A 230 9.12 -18.80 0.76
CA VAL A 230 9.62 -20.17 0.97
C VAL A 230 8.85 -20.86 2.10
N GLY A 231 8.56 -20.14 3.19
CA GLY A 231 7.74 -20.66 4.29
C GLY A 231 6.27 -20.92 3.96
N ARG A 232 5.78 -20.48 2.79
CA ARG A 232 4.43 -20.86 2.28
C ARG A 232 4.46 -22.17 1.52
N SER A 233 5.52 -22.45 0.77
CA SER A 233 5.61 -23.67 -0.06
C SER A 233 5.65 -24.96 0.77
N SER A 234 6.03 -24.87 2.05
CA SER A 234 6.05 -25.99 3.00
C SER A 234 4.70 -26.25 3.68
N ARG A 235 3.65 -25.48 3.37
CA ARG A 235 2.26 -25.70 3.80
C ARG A 235 1.37 -26.02 2.60
N THR A 236 1.65 -27.12 1.91
CA THR A 236 0.70 -27.74 0.99
C THR A 236 -0.55 -28.16 1.78
N PRO A 237 -1.78 -27.92 1.31
CA PRO A 237 -2.97 -28.36 2.00
C PRO A 237 -2.93 -29.89 2.11
N GLU A 238 -3.09 -30.40 3.33
CA GLU A 238 -3.38 -31.81 3.57
C GLU A 238 -4.69 -32.11 2.83
N VAL A 239 -4.59 -32.87 1.73
CA VAL A 239 -5.76 -33.38 1.00
C VAL A 239 -6.46 -34.32 1.97
N VAL A 240 -7.51 -33.84 2.63
CA VAL A 240 -8.38 -34.67 3.46
C VAL A 240 -8.95 -35.74 2.54
N PRO A 241 -8.67 -37.04 2.76
CA PRO A 241 -9.27 -38.08 1.96
C PRO A 241 -10.78 -38.03 2.16
N GLU A 242 -11.50 -37.83 1.07
CA GLU A 242 -12.95 -38.01 1.02
C GLU A 242 -13.23 -39.44 1.48
N ARG A 243 -13.81 -39.58 2.68
CA ARG A 243 -14.20 -40.89 3.20
C ARG A 243 -15.36 -41.39 2.34
N ALA A 244 -15.08 -42.32 1.45
CA ALA A 244 -16.05 -43.21 0.82
C ALA A 244 -16.46 -44.32 1.79
#